data_AF-A0AAV0KPS5-F1
#
_entry.id   AF-A0AAV0KPS5-F1
#
_cell.length_a   1.000
_cell.length_b   1.000
_cell.length_c   1.000
_cell.angle_alpha   90.00
_cell.angle_beta   90.00
_cell.angle_gamma   90.00
#
_symmetry.space_group_name_H-M   'P 1'
#
loop_
_entity.id
_entity.type
_entity.pdbx_description
1 polymer ?
#
loop_
_entity_poly.entity_id
_entity_poly.type
_entity_poly.pdbx_seq_one_letter_code
_entity_poly.pdbx_strand_id
1 'polypeptide(L)'
;MAGSTAFTFASSNAVFRSSLSSSLSFSTNPFIIPMRVSRRTPSRSSFPKIYAITSNDIKVGTQLEVDGAPWKVLEFLHVKPGKGAAFVRTKMRNYITGNTVEKTFRAGSPMEEANVFKETKQYTYKDGAQYVFMDLVKFRIFSFLTLFPLTEFAAF
;
A
#
# COMPACT_ATOMS: atom_id res chain seq x y z
N MET A 1 24.02 62.39 24.69
CA MET A 1 24.43 62.77 23.31
C MET A 1 25.80 62.14 23.04
N ALA A 2 25.93 61.46 21.88
CA ALA A 2 27.13 60.98 21.15
C ALA A 2 28.24 60.27 21.96
N GLY A 3 28.69 59.04 21.69
CA GLY A 3 28.81 58.31 20.43
C GLY A 3 30.31 58.16 20.09
N SER A 4 30.91 56.98 20.34
CA SER A 4 32.34 56.71 20.11
C SER A 4 32.54 55.52 19.16
N THR A 5 33.26 55.76 18.07
CA THR A 5 33.81 54.82 17.07
C THR A 5 35.30 54.56 17.41
N ALA A 6 36.07 53.60 16.91
CA ALA A 6 35.97 52.46 16.00
C ALA A 6 37.14 51.50 16.31
N PHE A 7 37.07 50.27 15.79
CA PHE A 7 38.01 49.17 16.05
C PHE A 7 39.14 49.06 15.01
N THR A 8 40.25 48.46 15.45
CA THR A 8 41.56 48.32 14.80
C THR A 8 41.82 46.98 14.09
N PHE A 9 42.89 47.02 13.28
CA PHE A 9 43.33 46.16 12.19
C PHE A 9 43.87 44.76 12.51
N ALA A 10 43.93 43.97 11.44
CA ALA A 10 44.47 42.62 11.24
C ALA A 10 45.99 42.45 11.46
N SER A 11 46.45 41.21 11.66
CA SER A 11 47.44 40.54 10.79
C SER A 11 47.70 39.09 11.20
N SER A 12 47.92 38.27 10.18
CA SER A 12 48.25 36.85 10.08
C SER A 12 49.63 36.45 10.61
N ASN A 13 49.81 35.17 10.98
CA ASN A 13 50.72 34.22 10.30
C ASN A 13 50.74 32.85 10.99
N ALA A 14 51.11 31.83 10.20
CA ALA A 14 50.95 30.41 10.46
C ALA A 14 52.27 29.67 10.80
N VAL A 15 52.09 28.38 11.12
CA VAL A 15 53.04 27.23 11.03
C VAL A 15 53.97 26.98 12.23
N PHE A 16 53.82 25.83 12.90
CA PHE A 16 54.75 24.67 12.85
C PHE A 16 54.43 23.59 13.91
N ARG A 17 54.81 22.36 13.55
CA ARG A 17 54.62 21.06 14.23
C ARG A 17 55.39 20.91 15.55
N SER A 18 54.89 20.06 16.45
CA SER A 18 55.46 18.74 16.84
C SER A 18 55.42 18.40 18.35
N SER A 19 55.31 17.07 18.59
CA SER A 19 55.71 16.25 19.75
C SER A 19 55.00 16.36 21.11
N LEU A 20 54.32 15.24 21.45
CA LEU A 20 54.47 14.41 22.66
C LEU A 20 54.64 15.10 24.03
N SER A 21 53.65 14.94 24.90
CA SER A 21 53.85 14.46 26.28
C SER A 21 52.52 14.07 26.92
N SER A 22 52.53 12.92 27.57
CA SER A 22 51.48 12.32 28.38
C SER A 22 51.22 13.08 29.69
N SER A 23 49.96 13.29 30.05
CA SER A 23 49.58 13.41 31.46
C SER A 23 48.13 12.99 31.69
N LEU A 24 48.00 12.00 32.56
CA LEU A 24 46.79 11.40 33.09
C LEU A 24 45.84 12.47 33.65
N SER A 25 44.57 12.45 33.21
CA SER A 25 43.47 13.08 33.94
C SER A 25 42.33 12.07 34.05
N PHE A 26 42.16 11.54 35.27
CA PHE A 26 40.96 10.83 35.71
C PHE A 26 39.76 11.77 35.57
N SER A 27 38.99 11.64 34.49
CA SER A 27 37.68 12.28 34.34
C SER A 27 36.64 11.18 34.32
N THR A 28 35.97 11.01 35.45
CA THR A 28 34.76 10.22 35.62
C THR A 28 33.65 10.79 34.73
N ASN A 29 33.59 10.35 33.47
CA ASN A 29 32.43 10.52 32.63
C ASN A 29 31.50 9.33 32.86
N PRO A 30 30.32 9.51 33.50
CA PRO A 30 29.34 8.44 33.54
C PRO A 30 28.81 8.24 32.12
N PHE A 31 29.24 7.13 31.53
CA PHE A 31 28.86 6.69 30.19
C PHE A 31 27.39 6.25 30.22
N ILE A 32 26.45 7.21 30.12
CA ILE A 32 25.04 6.90 29.87
C ILE A 32 24.93 6.54 28.38
N ILE A 33 25.02 5.26 28.09
CA ILE A 33 24.58 4.72 26.80
C ILE A 33 23.05 4.86 26.81
N PRO A 34 22.41 5.71 25.97
CA PRO A 34 20.99 5.56 25.79
C PRO A 34 20.81 4.16 25.18
N MET A 35 20.19 3.25 25.92
CA MET A 35 19.65 2.03 25.33
C MET A 35 18.75 2.49 24.19
N ARG A 36 19.26 2.42 22.96
CA ARG A 36 18.43 2.50 21.77
C ARG A 36 17.64 1.21 21.80
N VAL A 37 16.50 1.24 22.49
CA VAL A 37 15.45 0.25 22.39
C VAL A 37 15.05 0.28 20.93
N SER A 38 15.72 -0.55 20.13
CA SER A 38 15.34 -0.82 18.78
C SER A 38 13.99 -1.49 18.93
N ARG A 39 12.92 -0.69 18.87
CA ARG A 39 11.56 -1.17 18.73
C ARG A 39 11.62 -2.00 17.47
N ARG A 40 11.78 -3.31 17.62
CA ARG A 40 11.53 -4.28 16.57
C ARG A 40 10.07 -4.06 16.21
N THR A 41 9.84 -3.18 15.25
CA THR A 41 8.54 -3.00 14.63
C THR A 41 8.08 -4.41 14.29
N PRO A 42 6.92 -4.85 14.78
CA PRO A 42 6.49 -6.22 14.56
C PRO A 42 6.54 -6.47 13.05
N SER A 43 7.33 -7.46 12.66
CA SER A 43 7.37 -7.96 11.29
C SER A 43 5.93 -8.30 10.95
N ARG A 44 5.31 -7.41 10.14
CA ARG A 44 3.96 -7.58 9.61
C ARG A 44 3.92 -8.99 9.06
N SER A 45 3.12 -9.85 9.66
CA SER A 45 3.04 -11.29 9.37
C SER A 45 3.06 -11.49 7.85
N SER A 46 4.23 -11.82 7.31
CA SER A 46 4.42 -12.06 5.89
C SER A 46 3.96 -13.49 5.64
N PHE A 47 2.67 -13.73 5.78
CA PHE A 47 2.09 -14.93 5.19
C PHE A 47 2.36 -14.86 3.69
N PRO A 48 2.97 -15.90 3.09
CA PRO A 48 3.16 -15.92 1.66
C PRO A 48 1.79 -15.80 1.01
N LYS A 49 1.62 -14.74 0.23
CA LYS A 49 0.40 -14.49 -0.53
C LYS A 49 0.26 -15.63 -1.54
N ILE A 50 -0.75 -16.48 -1.37
CA ILE A 50 -0.95 -17.62 -2.26
C ILE A 50 -1.53 -17.07 -3.55
N TYR A 51 -0.70 -17.05 -4.59
CA TYR A 51 -1.15 -16.70 -5.93
C TYR A 51 -1.87 -17.90 -6.53
N ALA A 52 -3.21 -17.81 -6.60
CA ALA A 52 -4.06 -18.91 -7.05
C ALA A 52 -4.13 -19.03 -8.58
N ILE A 53 -3.87 -17.94 -9.30
CA ILE A 53 -4.05 -17.88 -10.76
C ILE A 53 -2.87 -17.23 -11.47
N THR A 54 -2.53 -17.76 -12.64
CA THR A 54 -1.50 -17.19 -13.53
C THR A 54 -2.15 -16.37 -14.63
N SER A 55 -1.44 -15.38 -15.18
CA SER A 55 -1.97 -14.57 -16.30
C SER A 55 -2.39 -15.39 -17.53
N ASN A 56 -1.86 -16.60 -17.71
CA ASN A 56 -2.25 -17.50 -18.80
C ASN A 56 -3.63 -18.15 -18.60
N ASP A 57 -4.07 -18.30 -17.35
CA ASP A 57 -5.29 -19.01 -16.99
C ASP A 57 -6.50 -18.07 -16.89
N ILE A 58 -6.28 -16.76 -17.11
CA ILE A 58 -7.32 -15.73 -17.07
C ILE A 58 -8.32 -15.95 -18.20
N LYS A 59 -9.61 -15.88 -17.84
CA LYS A 59 -10.73 -15.92 -18.78
C LYS A 59 -11.65 -14.72 -18.54
N VAL A 60 -12.57 -14.48 -19.48
CA VAL A 60 -13.65 -13.51 -19.26
C VAL A 60 -14.46 -13.95 -18.04
N GLY A 61 -14.72 -13.01 -17.13
CA GLY A 61 -15.46 -13.26 -15.89
C GLY A 61 -14.61 -13.62 -14.68
N THR A 62 -13.31 -13.91 -14.85
CA THR A 62 -12.39 -14.13 -13.73
C THR A 62 -12.32 -12.89 -12.83
N GLN A 63 -12.25 -13.14 -11.53
CA GLN A 63 -12.16 -12.11 -10.49
C GLN A 63 -10.71 -12.01 -10.02
N LEU A 64 -10.10 -10.83 -10.15
CA LEU A 64 -8.70 -10.61 -9.85
C LEU A 64 -8.55 -9.48 -8.84
N GLU A 65 -7.64 -9.64 -7.88
CA GLU A 65 -7.24 -8.54 -7.02
C GLU A 65 -6.05 -7.82 -7.67
N VAL A 66 -6.24 -6.54 -7.97
CA VAL A 66 -5.20 -5.70 -8.58
C VAL A 66 -5.14 -4.38 -7.82
N ASP A 67 -3.94 -4.03 -7.35
CA ASP A 67 -3.66 -2.85 -6.52
C ASP A 67 -4.49 -2.81 -5.22
N GLY A 68 -4.86 -3.97 -4.68
CA GLY A 68 -5.66 -4.09 -3.46
C GLY A 68 -7.16 -3.83 -3.64
N ALA A 69 -7.63 -3.75 -4.89
CA ALA A 69 -9.05 -3.69 -5.22
C ALA A 69 -9.49 -4.93 -6.01
N PRO A 70 -10.73 -5.40 -5.83
CA PRO A 70 -11.30 -6.48 -6.63
C PRO A 70 -11.76 -5.97 -8.00
N TRP A 71 -11.37 -6.68 -9.05
CA TRP A 71 -11.70 -6.40 -10.45
C TRP A 71 -12.33 -7.62 -11.12
N LYS A 72 -13.23 -7.36 -12.06
CA LYS A 72 -13.80 -8.36 -12.97
C LYS A 72 -13.19 -8.23 -14.36
N VAL A 73 -12.69 -9.32 -14.91
CA VAL A 73 -12.22 -9.35 -16.30
C VAL A 73 -13.41 -9.32 -17.26
N LEU A 74 -13.41 -8.34 -18.16
CA LEU A 74 -14.40 -8.20 -19.23
C LEU A 74 -13.90 -8.83 -20.53
N GLU A 75 -12.65 -8.53 -20.90
CA GLU A 75 -12.05 -8.98 -22.15
C GLU A 75 -10.57 -9.32 -21.90
N PHE A 76 -10.07 -10.32 -22.63
CA PHE A 76 -8.66 -10.69 -22.60
C PHE A 76 -8.14 -10.90 -24.02
N LEU A 77 -6.89 -10.50 -24.25
CA LEU A 77 -6.18 -10.67 -25.50
C LEU A 77 -4.79 -11.21 -25.20
N HIS A 78 -4.56 -12.48 -25.52
CA HIS A 78 -3.23 -13.07 -25.46
C HIS A 78 -2.53 -12.84 -26.80
N VAL A 79 -1.43 -12.08 -26.78
CA VAL A 79 -0.60 -11.83 -27.95
C VAL A 79 0.73 -12.56 -27.79
N LYS A 80 1.08 -13.35 -28.81
CA LYS A 80 2.39 -14.01 -28.95
C LYS A 80 3.16 -13.31 -30.08
N PRO A 81 3.96 -12.27 -29.78
CA PRO A 81 4.78 -11.64 -30.81
C PRO A 81 5.78 -12.69 -31.32
N GLY A 82 5.88 -12.87 -32.65
CA GLY A 82 6.77 -13.90 -33.23
C GLY A 82 8.22 -13.82 -32.73
N LYS A 83 8.65 -12.65 -32.25
CA LYS A 83 9.91 -12.43 -31.54
C LYS A 83 9.64 -11.63 -30.25
N GLY A 84 9.65 -12.29 -29.10
CA GLY A 84 9.51 -11.64 -27.79
C GLY A 84 8.72 -12.47 -26.76
N ALA A 85 8.60 -11.92 -25.55
CA ALA A 85 7.76 -12.52 -24.51
C ALA A 85 6.27 -12.31 -24.83
N ALA A 86 5.46 -13.35 -24.58
CA ALA A 86 4.02 -13.25 -24.71
C ALA A 86 3.43 -12.32 -23.63
N PHE A 87 2.36 -11.62 -23.99
CA PHE A 87 1.66 -10.72 -23.08
C PHE A 87 0.16 -10.89 -23.18
N VAL A 88 -0.51 -10.64 -22.05
CA VAL A 88 -1.96 -10.68 -21.95
C VAL A 88 -2.44 -9.26 -21.67
N ARG A 89 -3.23 -8.70 -22.59
CA ARG A 89 -3.94 -7.44 -22.35
C ARG A 89 -5.32 -7.78 -21.81
N THR A 90 -5.69 -7.16 -20.71
CA THR A 90 -6.94 -7.45 -20.03
C THR A 90 -7.68 -6.15 -19.79
N LYS A 91 -8.92 -6.09 -20.26
CA LYS A 91 -9.87 -5.04 -19.92
C LYS A 91 -10.68 -5.51 -18.74
N MET A 92 -10.70 -4.71 -17.68
CA MET A 92 -11.28 -5.10 -16.40
C MET A 92 -12.09 -3.97 -15.78
N ARG A 93 -13.14 -4.32 -15.04
CA ARG A 93 -14.02 -3.38 -14.33
C ARG A 93 -13.84 -3.53 -12.82
N ASN A 94 -13.68 -2.43 -12.12
CA ASN A 94 -13.55 -2.41 -10.67
C ASN A 94 -14.93 -2.66 -10.02
N TYR A 95 -14.99 -3.52 -9.00
CA TYR A 95 -16.24 -3.78 -8.26
C TYR A 95 -16.61 -2.65 -7.29
N ILE A 96 -15.64 -1.90 -6.78
CA ILE A 96 -15.84 -0.80 -5.82
C ILE A 96 -16.18 0.50 -6.56
N THR A 97 -15.36 0.88 -7.54
CA THR A 97 -15.50 2.16 -8.23
C THR A 97 -16.28 2.08 -9.54
N GLY A 98 -16.59 0.88 -10.05
CA GLY A 98 -17.28 0.69 -11.33
C GLY A 98 -16.44 1.05 -12.57
N ASN A 99 -15.25 1.63 -12.40
CA ASN A 99 -14.37 2.08 -13.48
C ASN A 99 -13.83 0.92 -14.31
N THR A 100 -13.74 1.12 -15.62
CA THR A 100 -13.11 0.15 -16.54
C THR A 100 -11.70 0.61 -16.88
N VAL A 101 -10.74 -0.29 -16.75
CA VAL A 101 -9.32 -0.02 -16.99
C VAL A 101 -8.72 -1.15 -17.83
N GLU A 102 -7.77 -0.80 -18.68
CA GLU A 102 -6.99 -1.76 -19.47
C GLU A 102 -5.60 -1.91 -18.85
N LYS A 103 -5.20 -3.15 -18.55
CA LYS A 103 -3.88 -3.47 -18.02
C LYS A 103 -3.23 -4.56 -18.84
N THR A 104 -1.91 -4.48 -18.98
CA THR A 104 -1.11 -5.49 -19.69
C THR A 104 -0.26 -6.25 -18.68
N PHE A 105 -0.38 -7.58 -18.68
CA PHE A 105 0.41 -8.48 -17.85
C PHE A 105 1.37 -9.29 -18.72
N ARG A 106 2.51 -9.66 -18.14
CA ARG A 106 3.40 -10.64 -18.76
C ARG A 106 2.75 -12.02 -18.68
N ALA A 107 2.83 -12.80 -19.76
CA ALA A 107 2.37 -14.18 -19.72
C ALA A 107 3.12 -14.96 -18.63
N GLY A 108 2.41 -15.78 -17.87
CA GLY A 108 3.00 -16.56 -16.77
C GLY A 108 3.24 -15.78 -15.47
N SER A 109 2.84 -14.51 -15.36
CA SER A 109 2.94 -13.79 -14.08
C SER A 109 1.91 -14.34 -13.08
N PRO A 110 2.32 -14.61 -11.82
CA PRO A 110 1.37 -14.97 -10.77
C PRO A 110 0.50 -13.75 -10.42
N MET A 111 -0.77 -13.99 -10.15
CA MET A 111 -1.77 -12.99 -9.79
C MET A 111 -2.62 -13.48 -8.62
N GLU A 112 -3.23 -12.55 -7.90
CA GLU A 112 -4.14 -12.87 -6.82
C GLU A 112 -5.58 -12.96 -7.35
N GLU A 113 -6.26 -14.01 -6.92
CA GLU A 113 -7.68 -14.19 -7.18
C GLU A 113 -8.50 -13.47 -6.11
N ALA A 114 -9.39 -12.58 -6.55
CA ALA A 114 -10.31 -11.91 -5.64
C ALA A 114 -11.50 -12.82 -5.39
N ASN A 115 -11.81 -13.09 -4.11
CA ASN A 115 -12.94 -13.91 -3.75
C ASN A 115 -14.22 -13.07 -3.58
N VAL A 116 -15.04 -12.97 -4.62
CA VAL A 116 -16.29 -12.19 -4.61
C VAL A 116 -17.50 -13.10 -4.62
N PHE A 117 -18.29 -13.03 -3.53
CA PHE A 117 -19.54 -13.76 -3.39
C PHE A 117 -20.74 -12.85 -3.63
N LYS A 118 -21.70 -13.31 -4.43
CA LYS A 118 -23.00 -12.66 -4.60
C LYS A 118 -24.02 -13.39 -3.72
N GLU A 119 -24.60 -12.69 -2.76
CA GLU A 119 -25.65 -13.21 -1.88
C GLU A 119 -26.91 -12.36 -2.03
N THR A 120 -28.08 -13.00 -2.18
CA THR A 120 -29.38 -12.32 -2.18
C THR A 120 -29.87 -12.17 -0.74
N LYS A 121 -30.11 -10.93 -0.30
CA LYS A 121 -30.65 -10.60 1.03
C LYS A 121 -31.94 -9.81 0.90
N GLN A 122 -32.86 -9.99 1.85
CA GLN A 122 -34.11 -9.23 1.88
C GLN A 122 -33.88 -7.88 2.56
N TYR A 123 -34.27 -6.80 1.92
CA TYR A 123 -34.28 -5.48 2.55
C TYR A 123 -35.37 -5.42 3.64
N THR A 124 -35.03 -4.89 4.81
CA THR A 124 -35.98 -4.76 5.94
C THR A 124 -36.36 -3.30 6.18
N TYR A 125 -35.40 -2.49 6.63
CA TYR A 125 -35.61 -1.06 6.88
C TYR A 125 -34.28 -0.29 6.83
N LYS A 126 -34.37 1.03 6.86
CA LYS A 126 -33.24 1.96 6.92
C LYS A 126 -33.22 2.61 8.30
N ASP A 127 -32.04 2.66 8.91
CA ASP A 127 -31.80 3.34 10.19
C ASP A 127 -30.74 4.43 10.01
N GLY A 128 -31.17 5.68 9.84
CA GLY A 128 -30.28 6.81 9.58
C GLY A 128 -29.44 6.63 8.31
N ALA A 129 -28.13 6.43 8.47
CA ALA A 129 -27.18 6.17 7.37
C ALA A 129 -26.88 4.66 7.16
N GLN A 130 -27.55 3.79 7.90
CA GLN A 130 -27.41 2.35 7.81
C GLN A 130 -28.59 1.74 7.07
N TYR A 131 -28.30 0.74 6.24
CA TYR A 131 -29.31 -0.09 5.59
C TYR A 131 -29.27 -1.48 6.23
N VAL A 132 -30.44 -1.95 6.65
CA VAL A 132 -30.61 -3.22 7.34
C VAL A 132 -31.22 -4.24 6.38
N PHE A 133 -30.54 -5.38 6.26
CA PHE A 133 -30.92 -6.50 5.42
C PHE A 133 -31.00 -7.78 6.25
N MET A 134 -31.92 -8.67 5.90
CA MET A 134 -32.09 -9.98 6.51
C MET A 134 -31.70 -11.08 5.52
N ASP A 135 -30.84 -12.01 5.97
CA ASP A 135 -30.54 -13.24 5.27
C ASP A 135 -31.71 -14.23 5.46
N LEU A 136 -32.30 -14.72 4.36
CA LEU A 136 -33.45 -15.64 4.37
C LEU A 136 -33.08 -17.08 4.73
N VAL A 137 -31.81 -17.47 4.56
CA VAL A 137 -31.35 -18.84 4.81
C VAL A 137 -30.93 -19.00 6.26
N LYS A 138 -30.14 -18.04 6.76
CA LYS A 138 -29.57 -18.08 8.11
C LYS A 138 -30.39 -17.29 9.13
N PHE A 139 -31.45 -16.60 8.69
CA PHE A 139 -32.27 -15.69 9.51
C PHE A 139 -31.43 -14.69 10.31
N ARG A 140 -30.32 -14.22 9.74
CA ARG A 140 -29.38 -13.28 10.37
C ARG A 140 -29.54 -11.89 9.78
N ILE A 141 -29.55 -10.89 10.65
CA ILE A 141 -29.58 -9.47 10.26
C ILE A 141 -28.16 -8.97 9.99
N PHE A 142 -28.02 -8.22 8.89
CA PHE A 142 -26.81 -7.51 8.49
C PHE A 142 -27.13 -6.03 8.32
N SER A 143 -26.32 -5.15 8.91
CA SER A 143 -26.37 -3.72 8.65
C SER A 143 -25.12 -3.27 7.90
N PHE A 144 -25.30 -2.41 6.90
CA PHE A 144 -24.22 -1.76 6.18
C PHE A 144 -24.33 -0.26 6.32
N LEU A 145 -23.23 0.39 6.67
CA LEU A 145 -23.08 1.84 6.56
C LEU A 145 -22.90 2.19 5.09
N THR A 146 -23.64 3.17 4.58
CA THR A 146 -23.39 3.66 3.22
C THR A 146 -22.07 4.40 3.17
N LEU A 147 -21.07 3.78 2.54
CA LEU A 147 -19.89 4.48 2.05
C LEU A 147 -20.04 4.92 0.59
N PHE A 148 -21.07 4.44 -0.12
CA PHE A 148 -21.37 4.79 -1.52
C PHE A 148 -22.89 4.85 -1.77
N PRO A 149 -23.36 5.70 -2.70
CA PRO A 149 -24.78 5.82 -3.03
C PRO A 149 -25.32 4.55 -3.71
N LEU A 150 -26.48 4.05 -3.24
CA LEU A 150 -27.14 2.83 -3.73
C LEU A 150 -27.57 2.88 -5.21
N THR A 151 -27.56 4.05 -5.85
CA THR A 151 -27.91 4.21 -7.26
C THR A 151 -26.98 3.45 -8.22
N GLU A 152 -25.78 3.05 -7.77
CA GLU A 152 -24.83 2.28 -8.60
C GLU A 152 -24.92 0.75 -8.42
N PHE A 153 -25.58 0.26 -7.36
CA PHE A 153 -25.70 -1.18 -7.13
C PHE A 153 -26.72 -1.89 -8.03
N ALA A 154 -27.64 -1.14 -8.66
CA ALA A 154 -28.62 -1.70 -9.59
C ALA A 154 -28.01 -2.16 -10.94
N ALA A 155 -26.71 -1.97 -11.16
CA ALA A 155 -26.01 -2.30 -12.42
C ALA A 155 -25.15 -3.58 -12.36
N PHE A 156 -25.42 -4.51 -11.43
CA PHE A 156 -24.60 -5.72 -11.23
C PHE A 156 -25.36 -7.04 -11.12
#